data_AF-A0A348UR25-F1
#
_entry.id   AF-A0A348UR25-F1
#
_cell.length_a   1.000
_cell.length_b   1.000
_cell.length_c   1.000
_cell.angle_alpha   90.00
_cell.angle_beta   90.00
_cell.angle_gamma   90.00
#
_symmetry.space_group_name_H-M   'P 1'
#
loop_
_entity.id
_entity.type
_entity.pdbx_description
1 polymer ?
#
loop_
_entity_poly.entity_id
_entity_poly.type
_entity_poly.pdbx_seq_one_letter_code
_entity_poly.pdbx_strand_id
1 'polypeptide(L)' 'LDARELLADYDAILLATGATVPRDLPIPGRSLAGVHFAMDFLGANTRSLLDSELKDGR' A
#
# COMPACT_ATOMS: atom_id res chain seq x y z
N LEU A 1 12.06 9.76 -13.21
CA LEU A 1 11.22 9.15 -14.26
C LEU A 1 10.04 10.06 -14.46
N ASP A 2 10.08 10.88 -15.51
CA ASP A 2 8.97 11.76 -15.85
C ASP A 2 7.93 11.03 -16.71
N ALA A 3 6.64 11.33 -16.52
CA ALA A 3 5.58 10.66 -17.27
C ALA A 3 5.62 10.99 -18.78
N ARG A 4 6.15 12.17 -19.15
CA ARG A 4 6.25 12.61 -20.54
C ARG A 4 7.41 11.93 -21.26
N GLU A 5 8.51 11.66 -20.55
CA GLU A 5 9.61 10.83 -21.07
C GLU A 5 9.10 9.44 -21.43
N LEU A 6 8.33 8.81 -20.53
CA LEU A 6 7.74 7.49 -20.79
C LEU A 6 6.80 7.46 -22.01
N LEU A 7 6.04 8.54 -22.25
CA LEU A 7 5.14 8.65 -23.41
C LEU A 7 5.89 8.84 -24.73
N ALA A 8 7.10 9.39 -24.70
CA ALA A 8 7.94 9.58 -25.87
C ALA A 8 8.72 8.31 -26.25
N ASP A 9 9.14 7.53 -25.25
CA ASP A 9 10.07 6.42 -25.43
C ASP A 9 9.39 5.08 -25.73
N TYR A 10 8.08 4.96 -25.50
CA TYR A 10 7.34 3.70 -25.63
C TYR A 10 6.06 3.85 -26.47
N ASP A 11 5.75 2.81 -27.24
CA ASP A 11 4.53 2.75 -28.06
C ASP A 11 3.23 2.67 -27.23
N ALA A 12 3.32 2.14 -26.01
CA ALA A 12 2.20 2.01 -25.08
C ALA A 12 2.66 2.00 -23.62
N ILE A 13 1.78 2.46 -22.72
CA ILE A 13 2.01 2.49 -21.27
C ILE A 13 0.85 1.79 -20.55
N LEU A 14 1.18 0.91 -19.59
CA LEU A 14 0.23 0.29 -18.66
C LEU A 14 0.40 0.90 -17.26
N LEU A 15 -0.65 1.56 -16.78
CA LEU A 15 -0.71 2.02 -15.39
C LEU A 15 -1.24 0.90 -14.49
N ALA A 16 -0.36 0.30 -13.69
CA ALA A 16 -0.67 -0.79 -12.77
C ALA A 16 -0.19 -0.51 -11.33
N THR A 17 -0.31 0.74 -10.88
CA THR A 17 0.26 1.22 -9.60
C THR A 17 -0.53 0.80 -8.36
N GLY A 18 -1.67 0.14 -8.52
CA GLY A 18 -2.56 -0.24 -7.42
C GLY A 18 -3.24 0.95 -6.75
N ALA A 19 -3.77 0.74 -5.52
CA ALA A 19 -4.47 1.74 -4.72
C ALA A 19 -3.74 1.97 -3.40
N THR A 20 -3.12 3.13 -3.24
CA THR A 20 -2.33 3.49 -2.05
C THR A 20 -3.11 4.30 -1.01
N VAL A 21 -4.25 4.86 -1.41
CA VAL A 21 -5.11 5.65 -0.52
C VAL A 21 -6.11 4.72 0.16
N PRO A 22 -6.07 4.57 1.50
CA PRO A 22 -7.02 3.73 2.19
C PRO A 22 -8.40 4.38 2.21
N ARG A 23 -9.45 3.54 2.21
CA ARG A 23 -10.82 4.01 2.33
C ARG A 23 -11.13 4.32 3.80
N ASP A 24 -11.55 5.55 4.08
CA ASP A 24 -12.03 5.96 5.40
C ASP A 24 -13.54 5.74 5.56
N LEU A 25 -14.00 5.61 6.80
CA LEU A 25 -15.41 5.53 7.17
C LEU A 25 -15.68 6.53 8.31
N PRO A 26 -16.27 7.71 8.02
CA PRO A 26 -16.49 8.77 9.00
C PRO A 26 -17.74 8.48 9.85
N ILE A 27 -17.61 7.58 10.81
CA ILE A 27 -18.66 7.18 11.74
C ILE A 27 -18.27 7.43 13.19
N PRO A 28 -19.24 7.52 14.12
CA PRO A 28 -18.94 7.63 15.55
C PRO A 28 -17.96 6.54 16.00
N GLY A 29 -16.92 6.94 16.74
CA GLY A 29 -15.86 6.04 17.20
C GLY A 29 -14.69 5.86 16.23
N ARG A 30 -14.70 6.45 15.03
CA ARG A 30 -13.60 6.35 14.04
C ARG A 30 -12.24 6.83 14.59
N SER A 31 -12.23 7.77 15.52
CA SER A 31 -11.01 8.34 16.12
C SER A 31 -10.59 7.69 17.45
N LEU A 32 -11.24 6.59 17.85
CA LEU A 32 -10.87 5.89 19.09
C LEU A 32 -9.50 5.21 18.95
N ALA A 33 -8.78 5.12 20.07
CA ALA A 33 -7.53 4.37 20.14
C ALA A 33 -7.77 2.90 19.74
N GLY A 34 -6.92 2.37 18.86
CA GLY A 34 -7.02 1.01 18.33
C GLY A 34 -7.75 0.88 16.98
N VAL A 35 -8.33 1.96 16.46
CA VAL A 35 -8.87 1.99 15.08
C VAL A 35 -7.77 2.45 14.12
N HIS A 36 -7.28 1.54 13.28
CA HIS A 36 -6.19 1.78 12.33
C HIS A 36 -6.61 1.41 10.91
N PHE A 37 -5.88 1.90 9.89
CA PHE A 37 -6.06 1.40 8.53
C PHE A 37 -5.42 0.02 8.40
N ALA A 38 -6.04 -0.85 7.60
CA ALA A 38 -5.56 -2.22 7.44
C ALA A 38 -4.12 -2.28 6.88
N MET A 39 -3.76 -1.36 5.99
CA MET A 39 -2.45 -1.35 5.33
C MET A 39 -1.28 -1.16 6.31
N ASP A 40 -1.51 -0.52 7.46
CA ASP A 40 -0.48 -0.35 8.51
C ASP A 40 -0.05 -1.71 9.08
N PHE A 41 -0.96 -2.68 9.13
CA PHE A 41 -0.70 -4.04 9.61
C PHE A 41 -0.32 -5.00 8.47
N LEU A 42 -1.09 -5.00 7.38
CA LEU A 42 -0.89 -5.93 6.27
C LEU A 42 0.48 -5.77 5.63
N GLY A 43 0.97 -4.52 5.49
CA GLY A 43 2.28 -4.26 4.90
C GLY A 43 3.44 -4.88 5.70
N ALA A 44 3.39 -4.79 7.04
CA ALA A 44 4.40 -5.38 7.92
C ALA A 44 4.36 -6.92 7.86
N ASN A 45 3.16 -7.50 7.96
CA ASN A 45 2.97 -8.95 7.93
C ASN A 45 3.41 -9.57 6.60
N THR A 46 3.02 -8.99 5.45
CA THR A 46 3.44 -9.47 4.14
C THR A 46 4.94 -9.37 3.95
N ARG A 47 5.58 -8.30 4.46
CA ARG A 47 7.03 -8.14 4.41
C ARG A 47 7.74 -9.20 5.25
N SER A 48 7.32 -9.40 6.50
CA SER A 48 7.89 -10.43 7.37
C SER A 48 7.78 -11.83 6.72
N LEU A 49 6.65 -12.14 6.08
CA LEU A 49 6.47 -13.40 5.36
C LEU A 49 7.46 -13.54 4.19
N LEU A 50 7.55 -12.54 3.31
CA LEU A 50 8.36 -12.61 2.10
C LEU A 50 9.87 -12.56 2.40
N ASP A 51 10.27 -11.75 3.38
CA ASP A 51 11.69 -11.48 3.66
C ASP A 51 12.25 -12.46 4.70
N SER A 52 11.42 -13.08 5.55
CA SER A 52 11.89 -13.88 6.69
C SER A 52 11.08 -15.15 6.99
N GLU A 53 10.05 -15.47 6.21
CA GLU A 53 9.11 -16.56 6.51
C GLU A 53 8.49 -16.45 7.92
N LEU A 54 8.21 -15.21 8.37
CA LEU A 54 7.67 -14.89 9.70
C LEU A 54 8.61 -15.22 10.88
N LYS A 55 9.91 -15.34 10.65
CA LYS A 55 10.90 -15.68 11.69
C LYS A 55 11.60 -14.46 12.30
N ASP A 56 11.24 -13.24 11.88
CA ASP A 56 11.84 -12.00 12.37
C ASP A 56 11.23 -11.46 13.68
N GLY A 57 10.19 -12.11 14.20
CA GLY A 57 9.55 -11.76 15.47
C GLY A 57 8.85 -10.39 15.46
N ARG A 58 8.48 -9.91 14.26
CA ARG A 58 7.76 -8.65 14.03
C ARG A 58 6.27 -8.86 13.76
#